data_AF-U2M831-F1
#
_entry.id   AF-U2M831-F1
#
_cell.length_a   1.000
_cell.length_b   1.000
_cell.length_c   1.000
_cell.angle_alpha   90.00
_cell.angle_beta   90.00
_cell.angle_gamma   90.00
#
_symmetry.space_group_name_H-M   'P 1'
#
loop_
_entity.id
_entity.type
_entity.pdbx_description
1 polymer ?
#
loop_
_entity_poly.entity_id
_entity_poly.type
_entity_poly.pdbx_seq_one_letter_code
_entity_poly.pdbx_strand_id
1 'polypeptide(L)'
;FAENHKKSLTTRSGSTITFDETAHTILLQTTHANKIFIDEKNGTISISSAEEVNVNTKEVNINASENMNVNVGKNFSMSVGEDANVSIGGNASVSVQGGLTSDVSKDLNSRIAGDAVHHIQGNLETVSERHINIHSLSEINMESDGETSIASKQNMYIKSNVKVDIAKG
;
A
#
# COMPACT_ATOMS: atom_id res chain seq x y z
N PHE A 1 -36.47 -32.84 26.04
CA PHE A 1 -35.17 -32.15 25.99
C PHE A 1 -35.28 -30.67 25.58
N ALA A 2 -36.40 -29.99 25.83
CA ALA A 2 -36.67 -28.65 25.27
C ALA A 2 -35.91 -27.48 25.93
N GLU A 3 -35.18 -27.71 27.02
CA GLU A 3 -34.62 -26.64 27.88
C GLU A 3 -33.09 -26.75 28.00
N ASN A 4 -32.37 -27.03 26.91
CA ASN A 4 -30.90 -27.13 26.92
C ASN A 4 -30.25 -26.40 25.73
N HIS A 5 -30.92 -25.39 25.19
CA HIS A 5 -30.49 -24.63 24.01
C HIS A 5 -29.41 -23.58 24.35
N LYS A 6 -29.08 -23.38 25.63
CA LYS A 6 -28.05 -22.42 26.07
C LYS A 6 -27.19 -23.02 27.17
N LYS A 7 -25.87 -22.99 26.96
CA LYS A 7 -24.87 -23.48 27.92
C LYS A 7 -23.80 -22.41 28.12
N SER A 8 -23.38 -22.19 29.35
CA SER A 8 -22.35 -21.20 29.67
C SER A 8 -21.41 -21.70 30.76
N LEU A 9 -20.13 -21.39 30.61
CA LEU A 9 -19.15 -21.42 31.69
C LEU A 9 -18.92 -19.99 32.15
N THR A 10 -19.05 -19.73 33.44
CA THR A 10 -18.90 -18.39 34.02
C THR A 10 -17.85 -18.42 35.13
N THR A 11 -16.85 -17.56 35.05
CA THR A 11 -15.87 -17.40 36.12
C THR A 11 -16.47 -16.60 37.29
N ARG A 12 -15.90 -16.72 38.49
CA ARG A 12 -16.31 -15.89 39.64
C ARG A 12 -16.21 -14.39 39.37
N SER A 13 -15.26 -13.99 38.53
CA SER A 13 -15.08 -12.59 38.11
C SER A 13 -16.10 -12.12 37.07
N GLY A 14 -16.85 -13.03 36.42
CA GLY A 14 -17.90 -12.69 35.47
C GLY A 14 -17.56 -12.86 33.99
N SER A 15 -16.37 -13.37 33.64
CA SER A 15 -16.06 -13.75 32.25
C SER A 15 -16.86 -14.99 31.86
N THR A 16 -17.29 -15.08 30.60
CA THR A 16 -18.15 -16.16 30.11
C THR A 16 -17.66 -16.77 28.80
N ILE A 17 -17.93 -18.06 28.63
CA ILE A 17 -18.00 -18.73 27.34
C ILE A 17 -19.42 -19.26 27.20
N THR A 18 -20.17 -18.78 26.21
CA THR A 18 -21.58 -19.12 25.99
C THR A 18 -21.79 -19.77 24.64
N PHE A 19 -22.55 -20.85 24.61
CA PHE A 19 -23.09 -21.51 23.42
C PHE A 19 -24.61 -21.29 23.43
N ASP A 20 -25.16 -20.71 22.37
CA ASP A 20 -26.60 -20.41 22.25
C ASP A 20 -27.12 -20.95 20.93
N GLU A 21 -27.81 -22.09 20.98
CA GLU A 21 -28.38 -22.79 19.81
C GLU A 21 -29.57 -22.03 19.21
N THR A 22 -30.32 -21.31 20.04
CA THR A 22 -31.45 -20.48 19.56
C THR A 22 -30.94 -19.30 18.73
N ALA A 23 -29.85 -18.68 19.17
CA ALA A 23 -29.22 -17.59 18.43
C ALA A 23 -28.26 -18.08 17.33
N HIS A 24 -27.83 -19.35 17.38
CA HIS A 24 -26.73 -19.92 16.60
C HIS A 24 -25.41 -19.16 16.77
N THR A 25 -24.97 -19.01 18.03
CA THR A 25 -23.77 -18.24 18.37
C THR A 25 -22.87 -18.92 19.40
N ILE A 26 -21.58 -18.59 19.33
CA ILE A 26 -20.59 -18.89 20.36
C ILE A 26 -19.92 -17.57 20.77
N LEU A 27 -19.89 -17.28 22.07
CA LEU A 27 -19.34 -16.04 22.60
C LEU A 27 -18.36 -16.32 23.75
N LEU A 28 -17.10 -15.91 23.58
CA LEU A 28 -16.19 -15.65 24.68
C LEU A 28 -16.27 -14.16 25.01
N GLN A 29 -16.56 -13.81 26.25
CA GLN A 29 -16.59 -12.42 26.72
C GLN A 29 -15.90 -12.30 28.08
N THR A 30 -14.96 -11.36 28.19
CA THR A 30 -14.31 -11.03 29.47
C THR A 30 -14.95 -9.80 30.11
N THR A 31 -14.67 -9.58 31.39
CA THR A 31 -15.14 -8.39 32.13
C THR A 31 -14.50 -7.08 31.66
N HIS A 32 -13.39 -7.15 30.94
CA HIS A 32 -12.70 -5.99 30.35
C HIS A 32 -13.06 -5.81 28.87
N ALA A 33 -14.29 -6.15 28.50
CA ALA A 33 -14.86 -5.94 27.17
C ALA A 33 -14.16 -6.63 25.97
N ASN A 34 -13.24 -7.57 26.21
CA ASN A 34 -12.65 -8.37 25.13
C ASN A 34 -13.65 -9.46 24.72
N LYS A 35 -13.80 -9.67 23.40
CA LYS A 35 -14.76 -10.63 22.84
C LYS A 35 -14.18 -11.40 21.66
N ILE A 36 -14.53 -12.69 21.61
CA ILE A 36 -14.50 -13.50 20.39
C ILE A 36 -15.93 -13.99 20.18
N PHE A 37 -16.53 -13.59 19.08
CA PHE A 37 -17.92 -13.88 18.74
C PHE A 37 -17.99 -14.62 17.42
N ILE A 38 -18.65 -15.76 17.41
CA ILE A 38 -18.95 -16.57 16.22
C ILE A 38 -20.45 -16.54 16.04
N ASP A 39 -20.89 -16.01 14.90
CA ASP A 39 -22.27 -15.99 14.45
C ASP A 39 -22.40 -17.00 13.31
N GLU A 40 -22.82 -18.21 13.66
CA GLU A 40 -22.95 -19.30 12.68
C GLU A 40 -24.13 -19.05 11.73
N LYS A 41 -25.15 -18.32 12.18
CA LYS A 41 -26.33 -17.98 11.37
C LYS A 41 -25.94 -17.10 10.19
N ASN A 42 -25.08 -16.11 10.42
CA ASN A 42 -24.62 -15.18 9.39
C ASN A 42 -23.23 -15.54 8.83
N GLY A 43 -22.56 -16.55 9.37
CA GLY A 43 -21.23 -16.99 8.95
C GLY A 43 -20.09 -16.02 9.30
N THR A 44 -20.22 -15.24 10.37
CA THR A 44 -19.24 -14.21 10.74
C THR A 44 -18.48 -14.56 12.02
N ILE A 45 -17.22 -14.14 12.07
CA ILE A 45 -16.40 -14.16 13.28
C ILE A 45 -15.93 -12.74 13.55
N SER A 46 -16.07 -12.28 14.80
CA SER A 46 -15.61 -10.96 15.24
C SER A 46 -14.71 -11.09 16.46
N ILE A 47 -13.55 -10.41 16.40
CA ILE A 47 -12.60 -10.31 17.50
C ILE A 47 -12.50 -8.83 17.87
N SER A 48 -12.77 -8.51 19.13
CA SER A 48 -12.64 -7.14 19.64
C SER A 48 -11.90 -7.14 20.97
N SER A 49 -11.05 -6.14 21.17
CA SER A 49 -10.32 -5.90 22.41
C SER A 49 -10.56 -4.47 22.87
N ALA A 50 -10.54 -4.22 24.18
CA ALA A 50 -10.64 -2.87 24.73
C ALA A 50 -9.38 -2.04 24.43
N GLU A 51 -8.22 -2.68 24.29
CA GLU A 51 -6.93 -2.00 24.15
C GLU A 51 -6.14 -2.52 22.94
N GLU A 52 -5.80 -3.81 22.93
CA GLU A 52 -4.84 -4.36 21.95
C GLU A 52 -5.16 -5.80 21.56
N VAL A 53 -4.86 -6.15 20.31
CA VAL A 53 -4.82 -7.53 19.80
C VAL A 53 -3.45 -7.78 19.18
N ASN A 54 -2.70 -8.72 19.74
CA ASN A 54 -1.38 -9.12 19.24
C ASN A 54 -1.43 -10.52 18.62
N VAL A 55 -0.79 -10.70 17.46
CA VAL A 55 -0.67 -12.00 16.77
C VAL A 55 0.81 -12.33 16.60
N ASN A 56 1.34 -13.18 17.50
CA ASN A 56 2.72 -13.63 17.48
C ASN A 56 2.77 -15.11 17.13
N THR A 57 3.22 -15.43 15.93
CA THR A 57 3.27 -16.80 15.41
C THR A 57 4.43 -16.93 14.44
N LYS A 58 4.78 -18.17 14.09
CA LYS A 58 5.77 -18.46 13.05
C LYS A 58 5.29 -18.00 11.67
N GLU A 59 4.02 -18.26 11.34
CA GLU A 59 3.42 -17.97 10.04
C GLU A 59 1.98 -17.48 10.20
N VAL A 60 1.56 -16.53 9.35
CA VAL A 60 0.17 -16.08 9.19
C VAL A 60 -0.20 -16.17 7.70
N ASN A 61 -1.28 -16.88 7.37
CA ASN A 61 -1.83 -16.94 6.02
C ASN A 61 -3.24 -16.34 6.01
N ILE A 62 -3.49 -15.36 5.12
CA ILE A 62 -4.78 -14.69 4.99
C ILE A 62 -5.22 -14.77 3.53
N ASN A 63 -6.37 -15.41 3.27
CA ASN A 63 -6.93 -15.56 1.93
C ASN A 63 -8.39 -15.07 1.96
N ALA A 64 -8.73 -14.11 1.11
CA ALA A 64 -10.10 -13.63 0.90
C ALA A 64 -10.46 -13.78 -0.58
N SER A 65 -11.60 -14.42 -0.86
CA SER A 65 -12.08 -14.64 -2.25
C SER A 65 -12.72 -13.40 -2.86
N GLU A 66 -13.15 -12.47 -2.01
CA GLU A 66 -13.75 -11.20 -2.43
C GLU A 66 -12.82 -10.05 -2.05
N ASN A 67 -13.03 -9.45 -0.86
CA ASN A 67 -12.39 -8.20 -0.48
C ASN A 67 -11.62 -8.34 0.84
N MET A 68 -10.51 -7.60 0.94
CA MET A 68 -9.81 -7.34 2.20
C MET A 68 -9.75 -5.83 2.41
N ASN A 69 -10.34 -5.34 3.51
CA ASN A 69 -10.36 -3.92 3.85
C ASN A 69 -9.54 -3.67 5.11
N VAL A 70 -8.60 -2.72 5.05
CA VAL A 70 -7.75 -2.31 6.18
C VAL A 70 -7.97 -0.83 6.46
N ASN A 71 -8.57 -0.52 7.60
CA ASN A 71 -8.84 0.85 8.03
C ASN A 71 -8.08 1.14 9.32
N VAL A 72 -7.26 2.20 9.32
CA VAL A 72 -6.40 2.55 10.45
C VAL A 72 -6.64 4.00 10.84
N GLY A 73 -6.96 4.25 12.11
CA GLY A 73 -7.31 5.59 12.59
C GLY A 73 -6.12 6.53 12.82
N LYS A 74 -4.91 6.00 12.90
CA LYS A 74 -3.66 6.78 13.08
C LYS A 74 -2.60 6.32 12.09
N ASN A 75 -1.68 5.45 12.53
CA ASN A 75 -0.49 5.09 11.77
C ASN A 75 -0.56 3.64 11.29
N PHE A 76 -0.25 3.41 10.01
CA PHE A 76 0.00 2.08 9.46
C PHE A 76 1.49 1.95 9.14
N SER A 77 2.17 1.00 9.79
CA SER A 77 3.60 0.74 9.60
C SER A 77 3.79 -0.72 9.20
N MET A 78 4.52 -0.95 8.11
CA MET A 78 4.88 -2.29 7.63
C MET A 78 6.40 -2.39 7.54
N SER A 79 6.97 -3.40 8.21
CA SER A 79 8.39 -3.70 8.17
C SER A 79 8.56 -5.17 7.80
N VAL A 80 9.39 -5.45 6.80
CA VAL A 80 9.65 -6.79 6.27
C VAL A 80 11.15 -7.05 6.39
N GLY A 81 11.52 -8.18 6.98
CA GLY A 81 12.93 -8.51 7.23
C GLY A 81 13.71 -8.95 5.98
N GLU A 82 13.00 -9.49 5.00
CA GLU A 82 13.54 -9.98 3.73
C GLU A 82 12.79 -9.32 2.57
N ASP A 83 12.10 -10.10 1.73
CA ASP A 83 11.48 -9.59 0.51
C ASP A 83 9.99 -9.25 0.69
N ALA A 84 9.57 -8.10 0.17
CA ALA A 84 8.17 -7.72 0.03
C ALA A 84 7.76 -7.81 -1.45
N ASN A 85 6.79 -8.68 -1.75
CA ASN A 85 6.28 -8.87 -3.11
C ASN A 85 4.80 -8.46 -3.17
N VAL A 86 4.47 -7.57 -4.10
CA VAL A 86 3.10 -7.10 -4.34
C VAL A 86 2.73 -7.34 -5.80
N SER A 87 1.69 -8.12 -6.03
CA SER A 87 1.14 -8.39 -7.37
C SER A 87 -0.33 -7.99 -7.40
N ILE A 88 -0.68 -7.17 -8.39
CA ILE A 88 -2.03 -6.62 -8.55
C ILE A 88 -2.49 -7.02 -9.95
N GLY A 89 -3.52 -7.87 -10.03
CA GLY A 89 -4.05 -8.35 -11.31
C GLY A 89 -4.93 -7.32 -12.04
N GLY A 90 -5.43 -6.32 -11.30
CA GLY A 90 -6.22 -5.21 -11.84
C GLY A 90 -5.47 -3.88 -11.77
N ASN A 91 -6.17 -2.82 -11.40
CA ASN A 91 -5.60 -1.48 -11.29
C ASN A 91 -5.04 -1.21 -9.89
N ALA A 92 -3.98 -0.40 -9.82
CA ALA A 92 -3.45 0.13 -8.57
C ALA A 92 -3.60 1.66 -8.55
N SER A 93 -4.05 2.22 -7.43
CA SER A 93 -4.13 3.67 -7.22
C SER A 93 -3.59 4.02 -5.84
N VAL A 94 -2.68 4.99 -5.79
CA VAL A 94 -2.10 5.51 -4.55
C VAL A 94 -2.38 7.00 -4.47
N SER A 95 -2.99 7.44 -3.38
CA SER A 95 -3.31 8.84 -3.13
C SER A 95 -2.72 9.26 -1.79
N VAL A 96 -1.77 10.19 -1.82
CA VAL A 96 -1.11 10.73 -0.63
C VAL A 96 -1.41 12.23 -0.57
N GLN A 97 -2.08 12.67 0.49
CA GLN A 97 -2.42 14.08 0.68
C GLN A 97 -1.24 14.90 1.24
N GLY A 98 -0.34 14.23 1.97
CA GLY A 98 0.90 14.82 2.48
C GLY A 98 2.08 14.60 1.53
N GLY A 99 3.29 14.53 2.09
CA GLY A 99 4.49 14.19 1.34
C GLY A 99 4.65 12.69 1.10
N LEU A 100 5.32 12.34 0.00
CA LEU A 100 5.79 10.99 -0.30
C LEU A 100 7.31 11.02 -0.44
N THR A 101 7.99 10.16 0.32
CA THR A 101 9.43 9.91 0.18
C THR A 101 9.64 8.45 -0.18
N SER A 102 10.52 8.18 -1.15
CA SER A 102 10.90 6.82 -1.55
C SER A 102 12.42 6.74 -1.57
N ASP A 103 12.99 6.00 -0.62
CA ASP A 103 14.42 5.80 -0.47
C ASP A 103 14.78 4.37 -0.89
N VAL A 104 15.57 4.24 -1.97
CA VAL A 104 16.06 2.96 -2.48
C VAL A 104 17.59 2.97 -2.39
N SER A 105 18.15 2.11 -1.55
CA SER A 105 19.59 2.11 -1.24
C SER A 105 20.47 1.46 -2.30
N LYS A 106 19.86 0.70 -3.21
CA LYS A 106 20.54 0.01 -4.32
C LYS A 106 19.96 0.48 -5.65
N ASP A 107 19.31 -0.43 -6.37
CA ASP A 107 18.82 -0.18 -7.73
C ASP A 107 17.30 -0.03 -7.74
N LEU A 108 16.82 0.92 -8.55
CA LEU A 108 15.41 1.06 -8.91
C LEU A 108 15.24 0.74 -10.40
N ASN A 109 14.40 -0.24 -10.71
CA ASN A 109 14.01 -0.57 -12.09
C ASN A 109 12.51 -0.37 -12.24
N SER A 110 12.12 0.49 -13.19
CA SER A 110 10.73 0.75 -13.54
C SER A 110 10.51 0.43 -15.02
N ARG A 111 9.52 -0.42 -15.30
CA ARG A 111 9.12 -0.77 -16.66
C ARG A 111 7.63 -0.55 -16.82
N ILE A 112 7.27 0.34 -17.74
CA ILE A 112 5.89 0.67 -18.06
C ILE A 112 5.66 0.25 -19.51
N ALA A 113 4.71 -0.65 -19.74
CA ALA A 113 4.41 -1.17 -21.07
C ALA A 113 3.51 -0.22 -21.88
N GLY A 114 2.68 0.56 -21.18
CA GLY A 114 1.88 1.64 -21.76
C GLY A 114 2.53 3.01 -21.56
N ASP A 115 1.71 4.04 -21.49
CA ASP A 115 2.17 5.42 -21.35
C ASP A 115 2.51 5.77 -19.89
N ALA A 116 3.52 6.62 -19.73
CA ALA A 116 3.88 7.23 -18.46
C ALA A 116 3.69 8.75 -18.56
N VAL A 117 2.86 9.32 -17.69
CA VAL A 117 2.58 10.77 -17.65
C VAL A 117 2.87 11.28 -16.25
N HIS A 118 3.71 12.31 -16.18
CA HIS A 118 4.06 13.00 -14.94
C HIS A 118 3.58 14.45 -15.01
N HIS A 119 2.65 14.83 -14.14
CA HIS A 119 2.23 16.23 -13.97
C HIS A 119 2.78 16.76 -12.65
N ILE A 120 3.70 17.72 -12.74
CA ILE A 120 4.42 18.26 -11.59
C ILE A 120 4.12 19.76 -11.56
N GLN A 121 3.36 20.19 -10.56
CA GLN A 121 3.01 21.61 -10.38
C GLN A 121 4.14 22.42 -9.76
N GLY A 122 4.96 21.78 -8.93
CA GLY A 122 6.17 22.35 -8.35
C GLY A 122 7.38 22.15 -9.25
N ASN A 123 8.57 22.12 -8.64
CA ASN A 123 9.81 21.86 -9.36
C ASN A 123 10.03 20.36 -9.57
N LEU A 124 10.53 19.99 -10.75
CA LEU A 124 11.17 18.70 -10.99
C LEU A 124 12.68 18.89 -10.92
N GLU A 125 13.32 18.32 -9.90
CA GLU A 125 14.78 18.29 -9.78
C GLU A 125 15.27 16.85 -10.01
N THR A 126 16.26 16.68 -10.89
CA THR A 126 16.90 15.38 -11.15
C THR A 126 18.40 15.54 -11.07
N VAL A 127 19.01 14.82 -10.12
CA VAL A 127 20.46 14.81 -9.91
C VAL A 127 20.96 13.39 -10.09
N SER A 128 21.97 13.22 -10.95
CA SER A 128 22.70 11.96 -11.12
C SER A 128 24.18 12.24 -10.92
N GLU A 129 24.83 11.47 -10.06
CA GLU A 129 26.29 11.52 -9.90
C GLU A 129 27.03 10.92 -11.10
N ARG A 130 26.29 10.18 -11.94
CA ARG A 130 26.80 9.53 -13.15
C ARG A 130 26.05 10.09 -14.37
N HIS A 131 25.92 9.29 -15.41
CA HIS A 131 25.25 9.74 -16.62
C HIS A 131 23.72 9.71 -16.45
N ILE A 132 23.05 10.49 -17.29
CA ILE A 132 21.62 10.39 -17.58
C ILE A 132 21.51 10.06 -19.06
N ASN A 133 20.80 8.97 -19.39
CA ASN A 133 20.52 8.59 -20.77
C ASN A 133 19.03 8.79 -21.04
N ILE A 134 18.70 9.66 -21.99
CA ILE A 134 17.34 9.84 -22.51
C ILE A 134 17.37 9.37 -23.96
N HIS A 135 16.60 8.34 -24.28
CA HIS A 135 16.52 7.77 -25.62
C HIS A 135 15.06 7.65 -26.04
N SER A 136 14.69 8.32 -27.11
CA SER A 136 13.38 8.23 -27.76
C SER A 136 13.56 7.70 -29.17
N LEU A 137 12.67 6.80 -29.60
CA LEU A 137 12.62 6.32 -30.98
C LEU A 137 11.92 7.31 -31.92
N SER A 138 11.23 8.31 -31.36
CA SER A 138 10.54 9.36 -32.09
C SER A 138 11.09 10.71 -31.67
N GLU A 139 10.30 11.51 -30.98
CA GLU A 139 10.63 12.89 -30.64
C GLU A 139 10.97 13.03 -29.15
N ILE A 140 11.77 14.06 -28.83
CA ILE A 140 11.96 14.58 -27.48
C ILE A 140 11.68 16.08 -27.56
N ASN A 141 10.61 16.54 -26.92
CA ASN A 141 10.24 17.95 -26.84
C ASN A 141 10.71 18.53 -25.49
N MET A 142 11.43 19.65 -25.55
CA MET A 142 11.89 20.40 -24.38
C MET A 142 11.57 21.86 -24.62
N GLU A 143 10.55 22.35 -23.92
CA GLU A 143 10.04 23.71 -24.07
C GLU A 143 10.09 24.41 -22.71
N SER A 144 10.42 25.70 -22.72
CA SER A 144 10.43 26.58 -21.55
C SER A 144 9.96 27.95 -22.00
N ASP A 145 9.02 28.55 -21.25
CA ASP A 145 8.62 29.94 -21.45
C ASP A 145 9.73 30.92 -21.03
N GLY A 146 10.62 30.46 -20.14
CA GLY A 146 11.76 31.22 -19.63
C GLY A 146 13.08 30.83 -20.28
N GLU A 147 14.16 30.93 -19.50
CA GLU A 147 15.47 30.50 -19.96
C GLU A 147 15.60 28.97 -19.95
N THR A 148 16.15 28.41 -21.02
CA THR A 148 16.70 27.05 -21.03
C THR A 148 18.21 27.14 -21.02
N SER A 149 18.84 26.67 -19.94
CA SER A 149 20.30 26.66 -19.80
C SER A 149 20.86 25.25 -20.01
N ILE A 150 21.79 25.11 -20.95
CA ILE A 150 22.52 23.86 -21.20
C ILE A 150 24.02 24.19 -21.17
N ALA A 151 24.75 23.55 -20.27
CA ALA A 151 26.18 23.80 -20.09
C ALA A 151 26.95 22.48 -19.91
N SER A 152 28.15 22.43 -20.49
CA SER A 152 29.12 21.36 -20.27
C SER A 152 30.47 21.98 -19.95
N LYS A 153 31.19 21.41 -18.97
CA LYS A 153 32.58 21.80 -18.67
C LYS A 153 33.58 21.32 -19.72
N GLN A 154 33.20 20.32 -20.50
CA GLN A 154 34.01 19.74 -21.56
C GLN A 154 33.35 20.02 -22.90
N ASN A 155 32.86 18.99 -23.58
CA ASN A 155 32.28 19.09 -24.90
C ASN A 155 30.75 19.00 -24.83
N MET A 156 30.07 19.69 -25.74
CA MET A 156 28.68 19.44 -26.09
C MET A 156 28.64 18.93 -27.53
N TYR A 157 28.11 17.72 -27.75
CA TYR A 157 27.99 17.13 -29.08
C TYR A 157 26.54 17.18 -29.54
N ILE A 158 26.28 17.91 -30.62
CA ILE A 158 24.99 17.92 -31.31
C ILE A 158 25.26 17.39 -32.72
N LYS A 159 24.61 16.28 -33.07
CA LYS A 159 24.77 15.61 -34.37
C LYS A 159 23.41 15.41 -34.98
N SER A 160 23.28 15.80 -36.25
CA SER A 160 22.10 15.54 -37.06
C SER A 160 22.58 15.09 -38.45
N ASN A 161 21.86 14.13 -39.04
CA ASN A 161 22.06 13.76 -40.45
C ASN A 161 21.49 14.82 -41.40
N VAL A 162 20.70 15.76 -40.86
CA VAL A 162 20.08 16.87 -41.56
C VAL A 162 20.45 18.19 -40.88
N LYS A 163 19.85 19.29 -41.31
CA LYS A 163 20.12 20.63 -40.78
C LYS A 163 19.77 20.70 -39.28
N VAL A 164 20.63 21.36 -38.50
CA VAL A 164 20.29 21.87 -37.16
C VAL A 164 19.93 23.34 -37.33
N ASP A 165 18.70 23.70 -37.00
CA ASP A 165 18.22 25.08 -37.08
C ASP A 165 18.31 25.75 -35.72
N ILE A 166 19.00 26.89 -35.67
CA ILE A 166 19.04 27.78 -34.51
C ILE A 166 18.50 29.12 -35.01
N ALA A 167 17.29 29.44 -34.60
CA ALA A 167 16.59 30.64 -35.01
C ALA A 167 16.03 31.35 -33.79
N LYS A 168 15.87 32.67 -33.92
CA LYS A 168 15.11 33.46 -32.96
C LYS A 168 13.62 33.25 -33.26
N GLY A 169 12.84 32.92 -32.23
CA GLY A 169 11.37 32.92 -32.29
C GLY A 169 10.80 34.32 -32.48
#